data_AF-A0A8X6H322-F1
#
_entry.id   AF-A0A8X6H322-F1
#
_cell.length_a   1.000
_cell.length_b   1.000
_cell.length_c   1.000
_cell.angle_alpha   90.00
_cell.angle_beta   90.00
_cell.angle_gamma   90.00
#
_symmetry.space_group_name_H-M   'P 1'
#
loop_
_entity.id
_entity.type
_entity.pdbx_description
1 polymer ?
#
loop_
_entity_poly.entity_id
_entity_poly.type
_entity_poly.pdbx_seq_one_letter_code
_entity_poly.pdbx_strand_id
1 'polypeptide(L)'
;MKTIPTRFPSDNWMHVHTDDSKLDTNSNIGAGIQSEHFYLFLPLGTAKSAFDEVEAIRVTLQHLNVHPSVCESEKIAAHWGCYFF
;
A
#
# COMPACT_ATOMS: atom_id res chain seq x y z
N MET A 1 -6.98 -24.56 -3.69
CA MET A 1 -6.98 -23.10 -3.49
C MET A 1 -5.60 -22.71 -2.98
N LYS A 2 -4.81 -21.93 -3.74
CA LYS A 2 -3.52 -21.42 -3.27
C LYS A 2 -3.77 -20.11 -2.53
N THR A 3 -3.23 -19.96 -1.32
CA THR A 3 -3.36 -18.74 -0.52
C THR A 3 -2.42 -17.66 -1.06
N ILE A 4 -2.61 -16.39 -0.67
CA ILE A 4 -1.73 -15.27 -1.04
C ILE A 4 -0.24 -15.62 -0.80
N PRO A 5 0.17 -16.16 0.36
CA PRO A 5 1.56 -16.57 0.60
C PRO A 5 2.08 -17.68 -0.33
N THR A 6 1.18 -18.52 -0.87
CA THR A 6 1.59 -19.57 -1.83
C THR A 6 1.80 -19.01 -3.24
N ARG A 7 1.15 -17.90 -3.58
CA ARG A 7 1.24 -17.26 -4.90
C ARG A 7 2.34 -16.19 -4.93
N PHE A 8 2.51 -15.50 -3.81
CA PHE A 8 3.51 -14.46 -3.58
C PHE A 8 4.21 -14.79 -2.26
N PRO A 9 5.29 -15.59 -2.31
CA PRO A 9 6.06 -15.93 -1.10
C PRO A 9 6.93 -14.74 -0.67
N SER A 10 6.94 -14.45 0.63
CA SER A 10 7.68 -13.32 1.22
C SER A 10 9.18 -13.33 0.92
N ASP A 11 9.77 -14.51 0.73
CA ASP A 11 11.19 -14.65 0.39
C ASP A 11 11.56 -14.06 -0.99
N ASN A 12 10.57 -13.83 -1.87
CA ASN A 12 10.79 -13.35 -3.24
C ASN A 12 9.93 -12.12 -3.62
N TRP A 13 9.05 -11.68 -2.72
CA TRP A 13 8.11 -10.60 -2.98
C TRP A 13 8.06 -9.68 -1.77
N MET A 14 8.20 -8.38 -2.02
CA MET A 14 7.82 -7.40 -1.02
C MET A 14 6.30 -7.31 -0.97
N HIS A 15 5.72 -7.56 0.20
CA HIS A 15 4.30 -7.39 0.44
C HIS A 15 4.02 -5.96 0.86
N VAL A 16 3.07 -5.33 0.17
CA VAL A 16 2.57 -4.01 0.49
C VAL A 16 1.06 -4.11 0.67
N HIS A 17 0.57 -3.67 1.81
CA HIS A 17 -0.83 -3.62 2.17
C HIS A 17 -1.28 -2.17 2.12
N THR A 18 -2.34 -1.90 1.38
CA THR A 18 -2.95 -0.58 1.32
C THR A 18 -4.37 -0.65 1.83
N ASP A 19 -4.75 0.29 2.68
CA ASP A 19 -6.16 0.47 3.07
C ASP A 19 -6.51 1.95 2.99
N ASP A 20 -7.74 2.23 2.56
CA ASP A 20 -8.28 3.57 2.52
C ASP A 20 -9.01 3.90 3.82
N SER A 21 -8.92 5.15 4.24
CA SER A 21 -9.59 5.67 5.41
C SER A 21 -10.34 6.92 5.03
N LYS A 22 -11.59 7.00 5.45
CA LYS A 22 -12.44 8.17 5.24
C LYS A 22 -12.82 8.79 6.58
N LEU A 23 -12.54 10.08 6.73
CA LEU A 23 -13.01 10.86 7.86
C LEU A 23 -14.40 11.42 7.54
N ASP A 24 -15.40 10.99 8.31
CA ASP A 24 -16.82 11.33 8.11
C ASP A 24 -17.10 12.84 8.14
N THR A 25 -16.31 13.62 8.87
CA THR A 25 -16.58 15.03 9.15
C THR A 25 -16.33 15.96 7.97
N ASN A 26 -15.36 15.65 7.10
CA ASN A 26 -14.95 16.53 5.99
C ASN A 26 -14.89 15.80 4.63
N SER A 27 -15.26 14.52 4.57
CA SER A 27 -14.97 13.65 3.39
C SER A 27 -13.49 13.64 3.00
N ASN A 28 -12.60 13.91 3.96
CA ASN A 28 -11.17 13.77 3.76
C ASN A 28 -10.85 12.27 3.74
N ILE A 29 -10.13 11.88 2.69
CA ILE A 29 -9.64 10.53 2.50
C ILE A 29 -8.14 10.54 2.77
N GLY A 30 -7.65 9.46 3.36
CA GLY A 30 -6.24 9.12 3.37
C GLY A 30 -6.05 7.64 3.11
N ALA A 31 -4.85 7.26 2.68
CA ALA A 31 -4.47 5.86 2.52
C ALA A 31 -3.32 5.53 3.48
N GLY A 32 -3.45 4.39 4.16
CA GLY A 32 -2.35 3.74 4.85
C GLY A 32 -1.63 2.80 3.89
N ILE A 33 -0.30 2.82 3.91
CA ILE A 33 0.55 1.88 3.18
C ILE A 33 1.43 1.20 4.22
N GLN A 34 1.36 -0.12 4.28
CA GLN A 34 2.11 -0.92 5.23
C GLN A 34 2.90 -1.99 4.50
N SER A 35 4.17 -2.10 4.83
CA SER A 35 5.04 -3.21 4.48
C SER A 35 5.81 -3.63 5.73
N GLU A 36 6.54 -4.74 5.64
CA GLU A 36 7.46 -5.15 6.70
C GLU A 36 8.55 -4.09 6.99
N HIS A 37 8.92 -3.31 5.96
CA HIS A 37 10.06 -2.39 6.03
C HIS A 37 9.68 -0.92 6.28
N PHE A 38 8.43 -0.53 5.99
CA PHE A 38 7.99 0.85 6.11
C PHE A 38 6.49 0.96 6.33
N TYR A 39 6.08 2.08 6.90
CA TYR A 39 4.69 2.49 7.02
C TYR A 39 4.57 3.94 6.55
N LEU A 40 3.62 4.21 5.64
CA LEU A 40 3.35 5.54 5.12
C LEU A 40 1.87 5.87 5.29
N PHE A 41 1.59 7.14 5.54
CA PHE A 41 0.24 7.69 5.52
C PHE A 41 0.16 8.77 4.45
N LEU A 42 -0.80 8.65 3.55
CA LEU A 42 -0.99 9.55 2.42
C LEU A 42 -2.33 10.28 2.58
N PRO A 43 -2.32 11.60 2.87
CA PRO A 43 -3.54 12.38 2.79
C PRO A 43 -3.93 12.58 1.32
N LEU A 44 -5.13 12.12 0.94
CA LEU A 44 -5.62 12.12 -0.44
C LEU A 44 -6.63 13.25 -0.71
N GLY A 45 -7.06 13.96 0.33
CA GLY A 45 -7.96 15.10 0.21
C GLY A 45 -9.42 14.67 0.04
N THR A 46 -10.22 15.43 -0.70
CA THR A 46 -11.66 15.18 -0.82
C THR A 46 -11.99 14.23 -1.97
N ALA A 47 -12.56 13.07 -1.61
CA ALA A 47 -13.33 12.10 -2.42
C ALA A 47 -13.02 11.97 -3.93
N LYS A 48 -12.18 10.98 -4.29
CA LYS A 48 -12.21 10.32 -5.62
C LYS A 48 -12.15 8.79 -5.46
N SER A 49 -13.33 8.22 -5.24
CA SER A 49 -13.64 6.84 -4.78
C SER A 49 -13.15 5.64 -5.64
N ALA A 50 -11.88 5.60 -6.04
CA ALA A 50 -11.18 4.45 -6.64
C ALA A 50 -9.74 4.83 -7.07
N PHE A 51 -9.45 6.13 -7.15
CA PHE A 51 -8.15 6.63 -7.60
C PHE A 51 -7.09 6.55 -6.50
N ASP A 52 -7.55 6.46 -5.25
CA ASP A 52 -6.78 6.56 -4.02
C ASP A 52 -5.75 5.43 -3.83
N GLU A 53 -6.09 4.22 -4.27
CA GLU A 53 -5.23 3.05 -4.10
C GLU A 53 -4.14 2.97 -5.18
N VAL A 54 -4.42 3.45 -6.40
CA VAL A 54 -3.41 3.62 -7.47
C VAL A 54 -2.38 4.67 -7.04
N GLU A 55 -2.84 5.74 -6.39
CA GLU A 55 -1.97 6.76 -5.81
C GLU A 55 -1.10 6.19 -4.68
N ALA A 56 -1.67 5.34 -3.82
CA ALA A 56 -0.92 4.64 -2.78
C ALA A 56 0.18 3.74 -3.38
N ILE A 57 -0.10 3.01 -4.46
CA ILE A 57 0.94 2.26 -5.20
C ILE A 57 1.99 3.20 -5.79
N ARG A 58 1.59 4.32 -6.41
CA ARG A 58 2.54 5.27 -6.97
C ARG A 58 3.49 5.82 -5.90
N VAL A 59 2.95 6.20 -4.75
CA VAL A 59 3.74 6.70 -3.61
C VAL A 59 4.67 5.62 -3.07
N THR A 60 4.19 4.37 -3.00
CA THR A 60 5.03 3.21 -2.65
C THR A 60 6.22 3.08 -3.58
N LEU A 61 5.98 3.09 -4.90
CA LEU A 61 7.05 2.98 -5.90
C LEU A 61 8.02 4.16 -5.85
N GLN A 62 7.52 5.37 -5.61
CA GLN A 62 8.37 6.56 -5.42
C GLN A 62 9.25 6.43 -4.17
N HIS A 63 8.68 5.96 -3.06
CA HIS A 63 9.43 5.72 -1.83
C HIS A 63 10.56 4.70 -2.03
N LEU A 64 10.25 3.59 -2.70
CA LEU A 64 11.25 2.56 -3.02
C LEU A 64 12.33 3.04 -3.99
N ASN A 65 11.98 3.90 -4.94
CA ASN A 65 12.95 4.46 -5.88
C ASN A 65 13.93 5.44 -5.20
N VAL A 66 13.48 6.13 -4.15
CA VAL A 66 14.34 7.01 -3.32
C VAL A 66 15.13 6.19 -2.30
N HIS A 67 14.59 5.07 -1.86
CA HIS A 67 15.21 4.17 -0.88
C HIS A 67 15.40 2.76 -1.43
N PRO A 68 16.26 2.55 -2.44
CA PRO A 68 16.43 1.25 -3.09
C PRO A 68 16.91 0.17 -2.12
N SER A 69 17.60 0.53 -1.03
CA SER A 69 18.03 -0.41 0.01
C SER A 69 16.88 -1.01 0.84
N VAL A 70 15.67 -0.44 0.74
CA VAL A 70 14.47 -0.93 1.45
C VAL A 70 13.87 -2.14 0.74
N CYS A 71 14.16 -2.33 -0.55
CA CYS A 71 13.60 -3.40 -1.36
C CYS A 71 14.71 -4.17 -2.08
N GLU A 72 15.16 -5.28 -1.47
CA GLU A 72 16.05 -6.23 -2.15
C GLU A 72 15.27 -7.11 -3.15
N SER A 73 13.94 -7.20 -3.00
CA SER A 73 13.06 -7.91 -3.91
C SER A 73 12.83 -7.11 -5.20
N GLU A 74 12.99 -7.74 -6.36
CA GLU A 74 12.63 -7.10 -7.65
C GLU A 74 11.11 -7.07 -7.91
N LYS A 75 10.30 -7.63 -6.99
CA LYS A 75 8.88 -7.90 -7.19
C LYS A 75 8.08 -7.39 -6.00
N ILE A 76 6.96 -6.72 -6.29
CA ILE A 76 6.05 -6.17 -5.29
C ILE A 76 4.68 -6.83 -5.45
N ALA A 77 4.14 -7.35 -4.34
CA ALA A 77 2.78 -7.85 -4.25
C ALA A 77 1.96 -6.84 -3.44
N ALA A 78 1.11 -6.07 -4.13
CA ALA A 78 0.19 -5.14 -3.51
C ALA A 78 -1.13 -5.85 -3.15
N HIS A 79 -1.56 -5.74 -1.89
CA HIS A 79 -2.77 -6.35 -1.34
C HIS A 79 -3.74 -5.26 -0.90
N TRP A 80 -5.01 -5.46 -1.24
CA TRP A 80 -6.09 -4.49 -1.14
C TRP A 80 -7.24 -5.13 -0.37
N GLY A 81 -7.79 -4.44 0.60
CA GLY A 81 -8.93 -4.90 1.40
C GLY A 81 -8.95 -4.24 2.78
N CYS A 82 -10.11 -4.27 3.44
CA CYS A 82 -10.31 -3.70 4.77
C CYS A 82 -9.39 -4.38 5.80
N TYR A 83 -8.20 -3.83 5.98
CA TYR A 83 -7.26 -4.16 7.03
C TYR A 83 -7.28 -2.96 7.97
N PHE A 84 -8.21 -2.98 8.93
CA PHE A 84 -8.20 -2.00 10.01
C PHE A 84 -6.81 -2.01 10.67
N PHE A 85 -6.03 -0.96 10.44
CA PHE A 85 -4.75 -0.70 11.12
C PHE A 85 -4.98 -0.28 12.57
#